data_AF-A0A8C6SJJ7-F1
#
_entry.id   AF-A0A8C6SJJ7-F1
#
_cell.length_a   1.000
_cell.length_b   1.000
_cell.length_c   1.000
_cell.angle_alpha   90.00
_cell.angle_beta   90.00
_cell.angle_gamma   90.00
#
_symmetry.space_group_name_H-M   'P 1'
#
loop_
_entity.id
_entity.type
_entity.pdbx_description
1 polymer ?
#
loop_
_entity_poly.entity_id
_entity_poly.type
_entity_poly.pdbx_seq_one_letter_code
_entity_poly.pdbx_strand_id
1 'polypeptide(L)'
;MASGFNFGSLPSTTSATTVPTFSVPPCFNIATATRVFGASTTVTPSSTDDEPVLSTLRQINSARDTAVSSTDKEAKKPGFKFGTREKPSARKAESNSSGEDSIFPTLPAPWRSVEWTEEEKSDLLERLSSYTPSSRDIPQARVLLLGPVGSGKSSFISSAQSVFDGRVTTRAMVGHGASSSFTRKLQSFPLRARDGARDGARDSGRDRSRGYSTALVLCDMMGFGDEVLGGPTLQHMLSVIKGHAPEGYKFQADQALSSDTEGYVKRPGLREQMHCVAFVLDASKVRSGSYSKGISGTFQQLRRYISDMGVHQVVLLTHIDKICPETAKNTSEAYRSIFVRDTIYKAAELVGISVSSVVPVRNYWCELDLDLSSDVLLLRALDHILQYSELLFTEKNNSTSKD
;
A
#
# COMPACT_ATOMS: atom_id res chain seq x y z
N MET A 1 -38.03 -40.33 70.59
CA MET A 1 -36.89 -41.20 70.91
C MET A 1 -35.94 -41.10 69.72
N ALA A 2 -34.92 -40.21 69.80
CA ALA A 2 -33.50 -40.54 70.05
C ALA A 2 -32.94 -41.42 68.91
N SER A 3 -31.88 -41.11 68.15
CA SER A 3 -30.63 -40.34 68.32
C SER A 3 -29.98 -40.29 66.91
N GLY A 4 -29.32 -39.26 66.37
CA GLY A 4 -28.20 -38.46 66.88
C GLY A 4 -26.86 -39.04 66.37
N PHE A 5 -26.12 -38.32 65.50
CA PHE A 5 -24.63 -38.23 65.40
C PHE A 5 -24.27 -37.29 64.22
N ASN A 6 -23.99 -36.01 64.50
CA ASN A 6 -22.68 -35.34 64.55
C ASN A 6 -21.98 -35.09 63.20
N PHE A 7 -22.05 -33.85 62.72
CA PHE A 7 -21.08 -33.25 61.82
C PHE A 7 -20.25 -32.22 62.59
N GLY A 8 -18.93 -32.45 62.63
CA GLY A 8 -17.95 -31.55 63.23
C GLY A 8 -17.63 -30.34 62.35
N SER A 9 -17.23 -29.27 63.01
CA SER A 9 -17.06 -27.90 62.53
C SER A 9 -15.63 -27.54 62.09
N LEU A 10 -15.54 -26.71 61.03
CA LEU A 10 -14.57 -25.63 60.72
C LEU A 10 -13.10 -25.99 60.37
N PRO A 11 -12.33 -25.14 59.62
CA PRO A 11 -12.55 -23.72 59.37
C PRO A 11 -12.48 -23.22 57.91
N SER A 12 -13.07 -22.03 57.75
CA SER A 12 -12.99 -21.08 56.64
C SER A 12 -11.57 -20.55 56.43
N THR A 13 -11.08 -20.60 55.19
CA THR A 13 -9.92 -19.81 54.75
C THR A 13 -10.33 -18.96 53.55
N THR A 14 -10.40 -17.66 53.79
CA THR A 14 -10.53 -16.60 52.79
C THR A 14 -9.25 -16.51 51.96
N SER A 15 -9.36 -16.58 50.64
CA SER A 15 -8.30 -16.11 49.74
C SER A 15 -8.91 -15.13 48.74
N ALA A 16 -8.31 -13.95 48.71
CA ALA A 16 -8.73 -12.81 47.92
C ALA A 16 -8.40 -13.03 46.44
N THR A 17 -9.40 -12.90 45.58
CA THR A 17 -9.20 -12.85 44.12
C THR A 17 -8.71 -11.46 43.74
N THR A 18 -7.40 -11.32 43.52
CA THR A 18 -6.80 -10.10 42.96
C THR A 18 -7.08 -10.03 41.47
N VAL A 19 -7.74 -8.96 41.05
CA VAL A 19 -8.01 -8.59 39.65
C VAL A 19 -6.70 -8.15 38.99
N PRO A 20 -6.29 -8.67 37.81
CA PRO A 20 -5.12 -8.16 37.13
C PRO A 20 -5.48 -6.87 36.38
N THR A 21 -4.94 -5.75 36.86
CA THR A 21 -4.95 -4.45 36.22
C THR A 21 -4.07 -4.51 34.97
N PHE A 22 -4.67 -4.31 33.78
CA PHE A 22 -3.93 -4.13 32.53
C PHE A 22 -3.25 -2.75 32.55
N SER A 23 -1.92 -2.75 32.65
CA SER A 23 -1.08 -1.56 32.48
C SER A 23 -0.81 -1.34 30.99
N VAL A 24 -1.26 -0.20 30.48
CA VAL A 24 -0.97 0.30 29.12
C VAL A 24 0.46 0.87 29.12
N PRO A 25 1.38 0.42 28.26
CA PRO A 25 2.70 1.04 28.19
C PRO A 25 2.60 2.40 27.45
N PRO A 26 3.23 3.46 27.95
CA PRO A 26 3.22 4.76 27.29
C PRO A 26 4.16 4.76 26.07
N CYS A 27 3.73 5.49 25.04
CA CYS A 27 4.51 5.83 23.86
C CYS A 27 5.85 6.47 24.26
N PHE A 28 6.98 5.90 23.85
CA PHE A 28 8.29 6.50 24.08
C PHE A 28 8.72 7.38 22.91
N ASN A 29 8.92 8.66 23.24
CA ASN A 29 9.64 9.64 22.45
C ASN A 29 11.09 9.20 22.22
N ILE A 30 11.56 9.38 20.98
CA ILE A 30 12.97 9.26 20.62
C ILE A 30 13.69 10.52 21.10
N ALA A 31 14.53 10.38 22.13
CA ALA A 31 15.55 11.35 22.48
C ALA A 31 16.94 10.73 22.30
N THR A 32 17.77 11.50 21.62
CA THR A 32 19.15 11.30 21.20
C THR A 32 20.06 10.81 22.33
N ALA A 33 20.92 9.81 22.06
CA ALA A 33 22.08 9.52 22.90
C ALA A 33 23.31 9.12 22.06
N THR A 34 24.33 9.95 22.22
CA THR A 34 25.66 9.93 21.62
C THR A 34 26.50 8.74 22.08
N ARG A 35 27.30 8.19 21.16
CA ARG A 35 28.30 7.13 21.40
C ARG A 35 29.40 7.57 22.37
N VAL A 36 29.77 6.69 23.31
CA VAL A 36 31.11 6.63 23.93
C VAL A 36 31.54 5.16 24.07
N PHE A 37 32.81 4.91 23.78
CA PHE A 37 33.56 3.64 23.79
C PHE A 37 33.70 2.99 25.19
N GLY A 38 33.88 1.66 25.23
CA GLY A 38 34.39 0.98 26.44
C GLY A 38 34.41 -0.56 26.39
N ALA A 39 35.55 -1.11 25.96
CA ALA A 39 36.24 -2.35 26.38
C ALA A 39 35.51 -3.68 26.70
N SER A 40 35.83 -4.67 25.84
CA SER A 40 36.47 -5.97 26.15
C SER A 40 35.92 -6.88 27.26
N THR A 41 35.44 -8.07 26.87
CA THR A 41 35.93 -9.32 27.44
C THR A 41 35.71 -10.51 26.50
N THR A 42 36.74 -11.34 26.44
CA THR A 42 36.96 -12.54 25.64
C THR A 42 36.18 -13.75 26.14
N VAL A 43 35.62 -14.56 25.22
CA VAL A 43 35.44 -16.01 25.42
C VAL A 43 35.69 -16.73 24.09
N THR A 44 36.60 -17.71 24.14
CA THR A 44 37.02 -18.66 23.10
C THR A 44 35.92 -19.63 22.68
N PRO A 45 36.03 -20.23 21.48
CA PRO A 45 35.81 -21.68 21.41
C PRO A 45 36.91 -22.44 20.66
N SER A 46 37.06 -23.68 21.10
CA SER A 46 37.98 -24.73 20.66
C SER A 46 37.68 -25.28 19.27
N SER A 47 38.77 -25.65 18.60
CA SER A 47 38.93 -26.30 17.30
C SER A 47 38.58 -27.80 17.27
N THR A 48 38.18 -28.28 16.09
CA THR A 48 38.69 -29.47 15.34
C THR A 48 37.92 -29.50 14.00
N ASP A 49 38.51 -29.04 12.90
CA ASP A 49 39.34 -29.78 11.92
C ASP A 49 38.52 -30.70 10.99
N ASP A 50 38.41 -30.30 9.72
CA ASP A 50 38.85 -31.10 8.55
C ASP A 50 38.77 -30.27 7.24
N GLU A 51 39.90 -30.26 6.51
CA GLU A 51 40.30 -29.53 5.29
C GLU A 51 39.82 -30.25 3.97
N PRO A 52 40.33 -30.00 2.73
CA PRO A 52 40.29 -28.78 1.91
C PRO A 52 40.02 -29.07 0.40
N VAL A 53 39.61 -28.10 -0.45
CA VAL A 53 39.92 -28.15 -1.91
C VAL A 53 39.87 -26.73 -2.57
N LEU A 54 41.01 -26.29 -3.14
CA LEU A 54 41.31 -25.37 -4.29
C LEU A 54 40.38 -24.16 -4.59
N SER A 55 40.83 -22.99 -5.09
CA SER A 55 42.12 -22.48 -5.56
C SER A 55 41.98 -20.99 -5.91
N THR A 56 43.02 -20.22 -5.58
CA THR A 56 43.72 -19.22 -6.42
C THR A 56 42.98 -18.60 -7.61
N LEU A 57 42.77 -17.27 -7.59
CA LEU A 57 43.38 -16.34 -8.57
C LEU A 57 43.08 -14.87 -8.22
N ARG A 58 44.16 -14.16 -7.85
CA ARG A 58 44.29 -12.71 -7.79
C ARG A 58 45.04 -12.24 -9.04
N GLN A 59 44.72 -11.01 -9.44
CA GLN A 59 45.52 -10.05 -10.24
C GLN A 59 45.68 -10.30 -11.74
N ILE A 60 45.23 -9.31 -12.54
CA ILE A 60 46.10 -8.54 -13.43
C ILE A 60 45.68 -7.05 -13.40
N ASN A 61 46.63 -6.18 -13.07
CA ASN A 61 46.63 -4.73 -13.32
C ASN A 61 47.41 -4.46 -14.62
N SER A 62 46.98 -3.50 -15.43
CA SER A 62 47.86 -2.57 -16.19
C SER A 62 46.99 -1.41 -16.70
N ALA A 63 47.04 -0.22 -16.10
CA ALA A 63 48.04 0.83 -16.32
C ALA A 63 48.10 1.34 -17.77
N ARG A 64 47.61 2.57 -17.98
CA ARG A 64 48.11 3.51 -18.99
C ARG A 64 47.72 4.94 -18.58
N ASP A 65 48.65 5.59 -17.89
CA ASP A 65 48.78 7.05 -17.90
C ASP A 65 49.83 7.43 -18.96
N THR A 66 49.56 8.47 -19.73
CA THR A 66 50.62 9.34 -20.27
C THR A 66 50.04 10.74 -20.44
N ALA A 67 50.74 11.69 -19.83
CA ALA A 67 50.42 13.09 -19.70
C ALA A 67 50.77 13.91 -20.97
N VAL A 68 50.34 15.19 -20.99
CA VAL A 68 51.18 16.42 -21.09
C VAL A 68 50.52 17.55 -21.91
N SER A 69 50.55 18.76 -21.29
CA SER A 69 50.60 20.14 -21.84
C SER A 69 49.34 20.69 -22.54
N SER A 70 48.64 21.73 -22.10
CA SER A 70 48.96 23.12 -21.66
C SER A 70 49.47 24.05 -22.77
N THR A 71 48.65 25.01 -23.19
CA THR A 71 49.08 26.34 -23.67
C THR A 71 48.00 27.39 -23.36
N ASP A 72 48.42 28.44 -22.64
CA ASP A 72 47.73 29.70 -22.38
C ASP A 72 47.41 30.49 -23.66
N LYS A 73 46.32 31.28 -23.66
CA LYS A 73 46.28 32.63 -24.25
C LYS A 73 45.31 33.56 -23.51
N GLU A 74 45.77 34.78 -23.39
CA GLU A 74 45.37 35.87 -22.51
C GLU A 74 44.43 36.90 -23.19
N ALA A 75 43.77 37.70 -22.35
CA ALA A 75 43.43 39.12 -22.55
C ALA A 75 42.14 39.52 -23.31
N LYS A 76 41.16 40.11 -22.59
CA LYS A 76 40.91 41.58 -22.50
C LYS A 76 39.47 41.88 -22.03
N LYS A 77 39.37 42.57 -20.88
CA LYS A 77 38.28 43.52 -20.57
C LYS A 77 38.62 44.88 -21.20
N PRO A 78 37.61 45.75 -21.37
CA PRO A 78 37.64 46.99 -20.58
C PRO A 78 36.28 47.30 -19.96
N GLY A 79 36.29 48.09 -18.89
CA GLY A 79 35.11 48.73 -18.31
C GLY A 79 35.33 50.24 -18.13
N PHE A 80 34.26 51.02 -17.95
CA PHE A 80 34.23 52.38 -17.38
C PHE A 80 32.74 52.71 -17.06
N LYS A 81 32.30 52.82 -15.78
CA LYS A 81 32.12 54.01 -14.88
C LYS A 81 30.99 54.99 -15.31
N PHE A 82 30.20 55.70 -14.49
CA PHE A 82 29.78 55.75 -13.06
C PHE A 82 28.73 56.91 -12.93
N GLY A 83 27.83 56.88 -11.92
CA GLY A 83 27.01 58.04 -11.44
C GLY A 83 25.54 58.01 -11.89
N THR A 84 24.50 58.25 -11.09
CA THR A 84 24.33 59.15 -9.92
C THR A 84 23.21 58.67 -8.96
N ARG A 85 23.25 59.23 -7.75
CA ARG A 85 22.45 58.96 -6.53
C ARG A 85 21.21 59.86 -6.45
N GLU A 86 20.05 59.30 -6.10
CA GLU A 86 18.97 59.94 -5.31
C GLU A 86 18.26 58.90 -4.40
N LYS A 87 17.69 59.36 -3.29
CA LYS A 87 17.13 58.62 -2.12
C LYS A 87 15.89 59.42 -1.64
N PRO A 88 15.06 58.95 -0.69
CA PRO A 88 14.07 57.86 -0.70
C PRO A 88 12.63 58.36 -0.36
N SER A 89 11.57 57.55 -0.49
CA SER A 89 10.31 57.82 0.24
C SER A 89 9.39 56.60 0.45
N ALA A 90 8.75 56.62 1.63
CA ALA A 90 7.53 55.94 2.08
C ALA A 90 7.58 54.43 2.40
N ARG A 91 7.61 54.20 3.72
CA ARG A 91 7.34 52.96 4.47
C ARG A 91 5.93 52.43 4.18
N LYS A 92 5.81 51.11 4.05
CA LYS A 92 4.64 50.37 4.53
C LYS A 92 5.14 49.26 5.46
N ALA A 93 4.64 49.31 6.69
CA ALA A 93 4.92 48.31 7.71
C ALA A 93 4.16 47.05 7.34
N GLU A 94 4.87 45.96 7.08
CA GLU A 94 4.29 44.62 7.12
C GLU A 94 4.97 43.86 8.24
N SER A 95 4.10 43.42 9.15
CA SER A 95 4.38 42.61 10.32
C SER A 95 5.09 41.33 9.93
N ASN A 96 6.33 41.16 10.40
CA ASN A 96 7.01 39.88 10.44
C ASN A 96 6.22 38.92 11.36
N SER A 97 5.35 38.11 10.78
CA SER A 97 5.02 36.82 11.38
C SER A 97 6.17 35.88 11.06
N SER A 98 6.85 35.42 12.11
CA SER A 98 7.86 34.37 12.07
C SER A 98 7.36 33.15 11.28
N GLY A 99 7.83 33.02 10.04
CA GLY A 99 7.71 31.79 9.29
C GLY A 99 8.63 30.76 9.90
N GLU A 100 8.07 29.70 10.48
CA GLU A 100 8.78 28.43 10.57
C GLU A 100 8.99 27.97 9.12
N ASP A 101 10.19 28.16 8.59
CA ASP A 101 10.57 27.61 7.28
C ASP A 101 10.31 26.10 7.30
N SER A 102 9.36 25.65 6.48
CA SER A 102 9.09 24.24 6.28
C SER A 102 10.37 23.55 5.81
N ILE A 103 10.96 22.71 6.67
CA ILE A 103 12.25 22.01 6.44
C ILE A 103 12.17 21.02 5.25
N PHE A 104 11.00 20.85 4.62
CA PHE A 104 10.77 19.89 3.57
C PHE A 104 10.36 20.57 2.26
N PRO A 105 11.03 20.24 1.15
CA PRO A 105 10.78 20.91 -0.12
C PRO A 105 9.45 20.43 -0.73
N THR A 106 8.47 21.33 -0.79
CA THR A 106 7.21 21.17 -1.52
C THR A 106 7.33 21.81 -2.90
N LEU A 107 6.58 21.28 -3.87
CA LEU A 107 6.54 21.83 -5.21
C LEU A 107 5.62 23.06 -5.26
N PRO A 108 5.96 24.08 -6.07
CA PRO A 108 5.15 25.30 -6.19
C PRO A 108 3.76 25.04 -6.79
N ALA A 109 3.64 24.00 -7.62
CA ALA A 109 2.38 23.52 -8.19
C ALA A 109 2.30 21.99 -8.07
N PRO A 110 1.10 21.42 -7.89
CA PRO A 110 0.96 19.97 -7.83
C PRO A 110 1.28 19.34 -9.18
N TRP A 111 1.97 18.18 -9.20
CA TRP A 111 2.32 17.52 -10.48
C TRP A 111 1.17 16.69 -11.07
N ARG A 112 0.10 16.47 -10.30
CA ARG A 112 -1.21 16.00 -10.78
C ARG A 112 -2.29 16.85 -10.14
N SER A 113 -3.26 17.29 -10.94
CA SER A 113 -4.38 18.07 -10.43
C SER A 113 -5.35 17.16 -9.68
N VAL A 114 -5.77 17.61 -8.50
CA VAL A 114 -6.81 16.99 -7.70
C VAL A 114 -7.63 18.10 -7.05
N GLU A 115 -8.94 17.99 -7.16
CA GLU A 115 -9.88 18.84 -6.44
C GLU A 115 -10.18 18.19 -5.08
N TRP A 116 -9.95 18.94 -4.01
CA TRP A 116 -10.06 18.47 -2.63
C TRP A 116 -11.36 19.00 -2.02
N THR A 117 -12.50 18.67 -2.62
CA THR A 117 -13.82 19.20 -2.26
C THR A 117 -14.80 18.07 -1.96
N GLU A 118 -15.83 18.37 -1.15
CA GLU A 118 -16.91 17.40 -0.86
C GLU A 118 -17.73 17.10 -2.14
N GLU A 119 -17.81 18.05 -3.08
CA GLU A 119 -18.43 17.85 -4.38
C GLU A 119 -17.69 16.78 -5.20
N GLU A 120 -16.36 16.90 -5.35
CA GLU A 120 -15.56 15.90 -6.09
C GLU A 120 -15.64 14.53 -5.42
N LYS A 121 -15.61 14.47 -4.08
CA LYS A 121 -15.82 13.23 -3.34
C LYS A 121 -17.19 12.61 -3.61
N SER A 122 -18.24 13.42 -3.62
CA SER A 122 -19.62 12.98 -3.89
C SER A 122 -19.78 12.48 -5.33
N ASP A 123 -19.21 13.20 -6.30
CA ASP A 123 -19.20 12.82 -7.72
C ASP A 123 -18.44 11.50 -7.94
N LEU A 124 -17.30 11.32 -7.28
CA LEU A 124 -16.56 10.05 -7.30
C LEU A 124 -17.39 8.91 -6.70
N LEU A 125 -18.03 9.12 -5.55
CA LEU A 125 -18.90 8.12 -4.92
C LEU A 125 -20.07 7.75 -5.82
N GLU A 126 -20.72 8.73 -6.45
CA GLU A 126 -21.82 8.49 -7.38
C GLU A 126 -21.36 7.69 -8.60
N ARG A 127 -20.23 8.08 -9.22
CA ARG A 127 -19.67 7.35 -10.37
C ARG A 127 -19.33 5.91 -10.02
N LEU A 128 -18.66 5.66 -8.90
CA LEU A 128 -18.31 4.32 -8.45
C LEU A 128 -19.53 3.46 -8.10
N SER A 129 -20.58 4.09 -7.55
CA SER A 129 -21.77 3.37 -7.10
C SER A 129 -22.74 3.09 -8.25
N SER A 130 -22.84 3.99 -9.22
CA SER A 130 -23.68 3.85 -10.42
C SER A 130 -23.02 3.05 -11.55
N TYR A 131 -21.72 2.77 -11.44
CA TYR A 131 -20.98 2.01 -12.44
C TYR A 131 -21.62 0.64 -12.70
N THR A 132 -21.79 0.34 -13.98
CA THR A 132 -22.22 -0.97 -14.48
C THR A 132 -21.26 -1.42 -15.58
N PRO A 133 -20.69 -2.64 -15.50
CA PRO A 133 -19.78 -3.14 -16.53
C PRO A 133 -20.47 -3.19 -17.89
N SER A 134 -19.76 -2.85 -18.98
CA SER A 134 -20.33 -2.95 -20.33
C SER A 134 -20.67 -4.38 -20.77
N SER A 135 -20.01 -5.38 -20.19
CA SER A 135 -20.28 -6.79 -20.50
C SER A 135 -21.48 -7.31 -19.70
N ARG A 136 -22.54 -7.71 -20.40
CA ARG A 136 -23.77 -8.30 -19.79
C ARG A 136 -23.50 -9.58 -19.01
N ASP A 137 -22.42 -10.27 -19.36
CA ASP A 137 -22.03 -11.50 -18.70
C ASP A 137 -21.29 -11.27 -17.39
N ILE A 138 -20.90 -10.04 -17.05
CA ILE A 138 -20.06 -9.74 -15.89
C ILE A 138 -20.81 -8.78 -14.96
N PRO A 139 -21.39 -9.29 -13.86
CA PRO A 139 -22.14 -8.42 -12.95
C PRO A 139 -21.24 -7.51 -12.13
N GLN A 140 -19.97 -7.88 -11.93
CA GLN A 140 -19.02 -7.15 -11.08
C GLN A 140 -17.58 -7.29 -11.60
N ALA A 141 -16.85 -6.18 -11.60
CA ALA A 141 -15.41 -6.13 -11.82
C ALA A 141 -14.65 -6.63 -10.57
N ARG A 142 -14.03 -7.80 -10.70
CA ARG A 142 -13.10 -8.38 -9.72
C ARG A 142 -11.68 -7.85 -9.90
N VAL A 143 -11.08 -7.37 -8.81
CA VAL A 143 -9.76 -6.76 -8.79
C VAL A 143 -8.90 -7.44 -7.73
N LEU A 144 -7.74 -7.97 -8.13
CA LEU A 144 -6.85 -8.65 -7.20
C LEU A 144 -5.82 -7.70 -6.61
N LEU A 145 -5.70 -7.68 -5.28
CA LEU A 145 -4.65 -6.94 -4.58
C LEU A 145 -3.42 -7.84 -4.38
N LEU A 146 -2.31 -7.49 -5.01
CA LEU A 146 -1.04 -8.24 -4.93
C LEU A 146 0.04 -7.40 -4.28
N GLY A 147 0.78 -7.95 -3.33
CA GLY A 147 1.93 -7.24 -2.78
C GLY A 147 2.49 -7.88 -1.52
N PRO A 148 3.67 -7.42 -1.07
CA PRO A 148 4.31 -7.97 0.10
C PRO A 148 3.51 -7.87 1.39
N VAL A 149 3.89 -8.67 2.38
CA VAL A 149 3.25 -8.60 3.70
C VAL A 149 3.55 -7.24 4.33
N GLY A 150 2.51 -6.68 4.96
CA GLY A 150 2.54 -5.33 5.51
C GLY A 150 2.44 -4.21 4.47
N SER A 151 2.24 -4.50 3.17
CA SER A 151 2.07 -3.42 2.17
C SER A 151 0.74 -2.66 2.26
N GLY A 152 -0.21 -3.12 3.08
CA GLY A 152 -1.48 -2.44 3.30
C GLY A 152 -2.64 -2.89 2.39
N LYS A 153 -2.58 -4.10 1.82
CA LYS A 153 -3.67 -4.69 0.99
C LYS A 153 -5.01 -4.73 1.71
N SER A 154 -5.08 -5.44 2.84
CA SER A 154 -6.30 -5.59 3.63
C SER A 154 -6.76 -4.26 4.22
N SER A 155 -5.83 -3.39 4.61
CA SER A 155 -6.12 -2.04 5.08
C SER A 155 -6.76 -1.17 3.99
N PHE A 156 -6.31 -1.28 2.74
CA PHE A 156 -6.91 -0.57 1.60
C PHE A 156 -8.37 -1.00 1.40
N ILE A 157 -8.68 -2.30 1.50
CA ILE A 157 -10.06 -2.81 1.38
C ILE A 157 -10.96 -2.22 2.47
N SER A 158 -10.50 -2.26 3.73
CA SER A 158 -11.25 -1.68 4.86
C SER A 158 -11.42 -0.17 4.69
N SER A 159 -10.38 0.53 4.23
CA SER A 159 -10.43 1.98 3.98
C SER A 159 -11.42 2.33 2.87
N ALA A 160 -11.35 1.62 1.74
CA ALA A 160 -12.28 1.77 0.63
C ALA A 160 -13.74 1.60 1.11
N GLN A 161 -14.04 0.52 1.84
CA GLN A 161 -15.39 0.30 2.37
C GLN A 161 -15.80 1.40 3.36
N SER A 162 -14.87 1.90 4.19
CA SER A 162 -15.15 2.96 5.15
C SER A 162 -15.70 4.23 4.49
N VAL A 163 -15.14 4.59 3.32
CA VAL A 163 -15.61 5.75 2.55
C VAL A 163 -17.06 5.55 2.09
N PHE A 164 -17.42 4.37 1.60
CA PHE A 164 -18.81 4.06 1.21
C PHE A 164 -19.77 3.95 2.40
N ASP A 165 -19.28 3.53 3.56
CA ASP A 165 -20.09 3.44 4.80
C ASP A 165 -20.30 4.81 5.46
N GLY A 166 -19.49 5.81 5.09
CA GLY A 166 -19.46 7.14 5.72
C GLY A 166 -18.86 7.14 7.13
N ARG A 167 -18.16 6.08 7.51
CA ARG A 167 -17.50 5.92 8.82
C ARG A 167 -16.36 4.90 8.71
N VAL A 168 -15.36 5.02 9.58
CA VAL A 168 -14.25 4.04 9.60
C VAL A 168 -14.77 2.67 10.04
N THR A 169 -14.58 1.66 9.17
CA THR A 169 -14.94 0.25 9.41
C THR A 169 -13.77 -0.68 9.09
N THR A 170 -13.67 -1.78 9.83
CA THR A 170 -12.68 -2.84 9.55
C THR A 170 -13.42 -4.04 8.97
N ARG A 171 -13.35 -4.22 7.65
CA ARG A 171 -14.05 -5.30 6.94
C ARG A 171 -13.14 -6.45 6.57
N ALA A 172 -11.91 -6.17 6.14
CA ALA A 172 -10.85 -7.16 6.03
C ALA A 172 -10.05 -7.15 7.33
N MET A 173 -9.83 -8.33 7.91
CA MET A 173 -9.04 -8.42 9.14
C MET A 173 -7.58 -8.04 8.86
N VAL A 174 -7.07 -7.05 9.61
CA VAL A 174 -5.70 -6.54 9.48
C VAL A 174 -4.89 -7.01 10.69
N GLY A 175 -3.78 -7.71 10.46
CA GLY A 175 -2.83 -8.07 11.51
C GLY A 175 -1.80 -6.96 11.76
N HIS A 176 -1.57 -6.60 13.02
CA HIS A 176 -0.41 -5.83 13.46
C HIS A 176 0.66 -6.81 13.97
N GLY A 177 1.60 -7.21 13.09
CA GLY A 177 2.68 -8.12 13.45
C GLY A 177 3.66 -8.36 12.30
N ALA A 178 4.95 -8.41 12.60
CA ALA A 178 6.03 -8.53 11.62
C ALA A 178 6.34 -9.97 11.17
N SER A 179 5.70 -10.99 11.78
CA SER A 179 6.20 -12.37 11.74
C SER A 179 5.31 -13.40 11.03
N SER A 180 4.11 -13.04 10.56
CA SER A 180 3.30 -13.95 9.73
C SER A 180 2.20 -13.23 8.97
N SER A 181 1.99 -13.59 7.69
CA SER A 181 0.80 -13.13 6.94
C SER A 181 -0.51 -13.48 7.68
N PHE A 182 -1.29 -12.43 7.99
CA PHE A 182 -2.60 -12.57 8.61
C PHE A 182 -3.62 -13.15 7.62
N THR A 183 -3.63 -12.62 6.38
CA THR A 183 -4.41 -13.17 5.28
C THR A 183 -3.76 -14.46 4.79
N ARG A 184 -4.39 -15.60 5.07
CA ARG A 184 -3.96 -16.93 4.60
C ARG A 184 -4.87 -17.52 3.52
N LYS A 185 -5.95 -16.82 3.19
CA LYS A 185 -6.96 -17.27 2.23
C LYS A 185 -7.19 -16.23 1.14
N LEU A 186 -7.60 -16.68 -0.04
CA LEU A 186 -8.22 -15.80 -1.03
C LEU A 186 -9.60 -15.38 -0.52
N GLN A 187 -9.85 -14.08 -0.42
CA GLN A 187 -11.12 -13.54 0.05
C GLN A 187 -11.61 -12.41 -0.86
N SER A 188 -12.88 -12.46 -1.25
CA SER A 188 -13.52 -11.44 -2.08
C SER A 188 -14.40 -10.52 -1.24
N PHE A 189 -14.23 -9.21 -1.43
CA PHE A 189 -14.93 -8.15 -0.72
C PHE A 189 -15.70 -7.28 -1.72
N PRO A 190 -17.00 -7.58 -1.97
CA PRO A 190 -17.85 -6.71 -2.76
C PRO A 190 -18.05 -5.39 -2.04
N LEU A 191 -17.69 -4.27 -2.68
CA LEU A 191 -17.90 -2.95 -2.11
C LEU A 191 -19.40 -2.63 -2.12
N ARG A 192 -19.89 -2.12 -0.99
CA ARG A 192 -21.31 -1.81 -0.81
C ARG A 192 -21.46 -0.32 -0.56
N ALA A 193 -22.29 0.34 -1.35
CA ALA A 193 -22.68 1.72 -1.16
C ALA A 193 -23.93 1.78 -0.27
N ARG A 194 -24.02 2.79 0.58
CA ARG A 194 -25.20 3.05 1.41
C ARG A 194 -26.23 3.84 0.62
N ASP A 195 -27.51 3.49 0.74
CA ASP A 195 -28.60 4.34 0.31
C ASP A 195 -28.68 5.57 1.24
N GLY A 196 -28.12 6.69 0.80
CA GLY A 196 -28.01 7.89 1.65
C GLY A 196 -27.56 9.19 0.98
N ALA A 197 -27.43 9.25 -0.35
CA ALA A 197 -27.19 10.50 -1.09
C ALA A 197 -28.42 10.98 -1.89
N ARG A 198 -29.57 10.31 -1.76
CA ARG A 198 -30.85 10.77 -2.31
C ARG A 198 -31.69 11.40 -1.20
N ASP A 199 -31.26 12.57 -0.73
CA ASP A 199 -32.15 13.47 -0.01
C ASP A 199 -33.22 13.98 -1.00
N GLY A 200 -34.39 13.33 -1.02
CA GLY A 200 -35.56 13.89 -1.72
C GLY A 200 -36.63 12.91 -2.19
N ALA A 201 -36.33 11.62 -2.39
CA ALA A 201 -37.34 10.67 -2.87
C ALA A 201 -38.09 10.01 -1.71
N ARG A 202 -39.11 10.71 -1.19
CA ARG A 202 -40.18 10.06 -0.44
C ARG A 202 -40.86 9.05 -1.36
N ASP A 203 -40.88 7.80 -0.91
CA ASP A 203 -41.87 6.76 -1.18
C ASP A 203 -41.29 5.46 -1.79
N SER A 204 -40.91 4.54 -0.89
CA SER A 204 -41.22 3.12 -0.99
C SER A 204 -40.57 2.41 0.19
N GLY A 205 -41.38 1.74 1.02
CA GLY A 205 -40.97 1.05 2.25
C GLY A 205 -40.08 -0.18 2.03
N ARG A 206 -38.93 -0.03 1.36
CA ARG A 206 -37.85 -1.02 1.37
C ARG A 206 -36.97 -0.78 2.59
N ASP A 207 -36.59 -1.88 3.21
CA ASP A 207 -35.70 -1.98 4.35
C ASP A 207 -34.46 -1.06 4.18
N ARG A 208 -34.39 0.02 4.97
CA ARG A 208 -33.33 1.05 4.97
C ARG A 208 -31.95 0.49 5.41
N SER A 209 -31.85 -0.81 5.62
CA SER A 209 -30.68 -1.50 6.16
C SER A 209 -29.83 -2.20 5.08
N ARG A 210 -30.29 -2.27 3.81
CA ARG A 210 -29.61 -3.02 2.76
C ARG A 210 -28.98 -2.11 1.71
N GLY A 211 -27.76 -1.64 1.97
CA GLY A 211 -26.93 -0.97 0.96
C GLY A 211 -26.82 -1.80 -0.31
N TYR A 212 -26.79 -1.15 -1.47
CA TYR A 212 -26.66 -1.83 -2.75
C TYR A 212 -25.19 -2.16 -3.05
N SER A 213 -24.98 -3.32 -3.67
CA SER A 213 -23.64 -3.72 -4.06
C SER A 213 -23.21 -2.89 -5.26
N THR A 214 -22.05 -2.24 -5.16
CA THR A 214 -21.37 -1.70 -6.33
C THR A 214 -20.98 -2.85 -7.26
N ALA A 215 -20.66 -2.53 -8.51
CA ALA A 215 -20.11 -3.50 -9.46
C ALA A 215 -18.58 -3.67 -9.32
N LEU A 216 -18.04 -3.48 -8.12
CA LEU A 216 -16.62 -3.63 -7.80
C LEU A 216 -16.41 -4.61 -6.64
N VAL A 217 -15.52 -5.58 -6.85
CA VAL A 217 -15.10 -6.58 -5.86
C VAL A 217 -13.59 -6.51 -5.71
N LEU A 218 -13.13 -6.23 -4.50
CA LEU A 218 -11.70 -6.28 -4.16
C LEU A 218 -11.37 -7.67 -3.60
N CYS A 219 -10.40 -8.35 -4.20
CA CYS A 219 -9.95 -9.66 -3.76
C CYS A 219 -8.62 -9.51 -3.00
N ASP A 220 -8.62 -9.91 -1.72
CA ASP A 220 -7.42 -9.98 -0.89
C ASP A 220 -6.80 -11.37 -0.97
N MET A 221 -5.47 -11.41 -0.91
CA MET A 221 -4.74 -12.66 -0.80
C MET A 221 -3.48 -12.51 0.05
N MET A 222 -2.90 -13.66 0.40
CA MET A 222 -1.66 -13.72 1.15
C MET A 222 -0.56 -12.91 0.46
N GLY A 223 0.21 -12.14 1.23
CA GLY A 223 1.34 -11.39 0.68
C GLY A 223 2.51 -12.29 0.33
N PHE A 224 3.31 -11.88 -0.66
CA PHE A 224 4.52 -12.60 -1.09
C PHE A 224 5.80 -11.91 -0.60
N GLY A 225 6.85 -12.68 -0.32
CA GLY A 225 8.13 -12.15 0.16
C GLY A 225 8.96 -13.19 0.90
N ASP A 226 10.07 -12.73 1.49
CA ASP A 226 11.08 -13.55 2.17
C ASP A 226 10.64 -14.00 3.58
N GLU A 227 9.40 -14.48 3.74
CA GLU A 227 8.90 -15.00 5.03
C GLU A 227 9.42 -16.43 5.29
N VAL A 228 9.62 -16.75 6.58
CA VAL A 228 10.03 -18.06 7.10
C VAL A 228 9.05 -19.19 6.73
N LEU A 229 7.77 -18.86 6.52
CA LEU A 229 6.69 -19.81 6.21
C LEU A 229 6.38 -19.97 4.72
N GLY A 230 7.12 -19.29 3.84
CA GLY A 230 6.90 -19.33 2.38
C GLY A 230 5.64 -18.58 1.94
N GLY A 231 5.81 -17.51 1.15
CA GLY A 231 4.69 -16.80 0.50
C GLY A 231 4.03 -17.62 -0.62
N PRO A 232 2.92 -17.13 -1.23
CA PRO A 232 2.34 -17.79 -2.39
C PRO A 232 3.36 -17.81 -3.54
N THR A 233 3.50 -18.97 -4.17
CA THR A 233 4.35 -19.11 -5.37
C THR A 233 3.81 -18.28 -6.53
N LEU A 234 4.66 -17.98 -7.52
CA LEU A 234 4.22 -17.31 -8.74
C LEU A 234 3.06 -18.05 -9.42
N GLN A 235 3.13 -19.39 -9.46
CA GLN A 235 2.07 -20.22 -10.04
C GLN A 235 0.75 -20.09 -9.29
N HIS A 236 0.78 -19.95 -7.96
CA HIS A 236 -0.43 -19.67 -7.19
C HIS A 236 -1.06 -18.34 -7.58
N MET A 237 -0.27 -17.28 -7.63
CA MET A 237 -0.76 -15.96 -8.03
C MET A 237 -1.36 -15.97 -9.43
N LEU A 238 -0.69 -16.60 -10.40
CA LEU A 238 -1.19 -16.71 -11.77
C LEU A 238 -2.48 -17.53 -11.86
N SER A 239 -2.60 -18.60 -11.07
CA SER A 239 -3.81 -19.42 -11.02
C SER A 239 -5.01 -18.66 -10.44
N VAL A 240 -4.77 -17.81 -9.43
CA VAL A 240 -5.79 -16.90 -8.88
C VAL A 240 -6.21 -15.86 -9.93
N ILE A 241 -5.26 -15.23 -10.63
CA ILE A 241 -5.56 -14.23 -11.67
C ILE A 241 -6.42 -14.83 -12.79
N LYS A 242 -6.09 -16.06 -13.20
CA LYS A 242 -6.84 -16.82 -14.21
C LYS A 242 -8.21 -17.32 -13.72
N GLY A 243 -8.52 -17.20 -12.43
CA GLY A 243 -9.80 -17.62 -11.88
C GLY A 243 -9.91 -19.12 -11.55
N HIS A 244 -8.80 -19.84 -11.49
CA HIS A 244 -8.80 -21.27 -11.14
C HIS A 244 -9.02 -21.51 -9.65
N ALA A 245 -8.61 -20.56 -8.81
CA ALA A 245 -8.69 -20.68 -7.36
C ALA A 245 -10.10 -20.35 -6.84
N PRO A 246 -10.72 -21.23 -6.02
CA PRO A 246 -12.01 -20.95 -5.41
C PRO A 246 -11.93 -19.89 -4.30
N GLU A 247 -13.07 -19.28 -4.00
CA GLU A 247 -13.23 -18.41 -2.84
C GLU A 247 -12.85 -19.16 -1.54
N GLY A 248 -12.08 -18.52 -0.66
CA GLY A 248 -11.63 -19.13 0.58
C GLY A 248 -10.45 -20.11 0.43
N TYR A 249 -9.87 -20.25 -0.78
CA TYR A 249 -8.68 -21.07 -1.00
C TYR A 249 -7.56 -20.70 -0.02
N LYS A 250 -7.05 -21.69 0.73
CA LYS A 250 -5.96 -21.50 1.69
C LYS A 250 -4.63 -21.76 0.99
N PHE A 251 -3.73 -20.79 1.02
CA PHE A 251 -2.40 -20.96 0.45
C PHE A 251 -1.56 -21.88 1.35
N GLN A 252 -1.05 -22.96 0.77
CA GLN A 252 -0.06 -23.83 1.42
C GLN A 252 1.27 -23.67 0.69
N ALA A 253 2.37 -23.56 1.43
CA ALA A 253 3.70 -23.32 0.87
C ALA A 253 4.16 -24.47 -0.05
N ASP A 254 3.70 -25.69 0.23
CA ASP A 254 4.29 -26.91 -0.33
C ASP A 254 3.42 -27.58 -1.40
N GLN A 255 2.22 -27.05 -1.68
CA GLN A 255 1.26 -27.67 -2.59
C GLN A 255 0.80 -26.69 -3.65
N ALA A 256 1.12 -27.00 -4.92
CA ALA A 256 0.61 -26.26 -6.07
C ALA A 256 -0.93 -26.40 -6.16
N LEU A 257 -1.61 -25.30 -6.52
CA LEU A 257 -3.01 -25.34 -6.96
C LEU A 257 -3.17 -26.36 -8.09
N SER A 258 -3.86 -27.47 -7.79
CA SER A 258 -4.12 -28.56 -8.73
C SER A 258 -5.62 -28.76 -8.95
N SER A 259 -5.97 -29.53 -9.98
CA SER A 259 -7.35 -29.94 -10.26
C SER A 259 -8.01 -30.74 -9.13
N ASP A 260 -7.21 -31.25 -8.19
CA ASP A 260 -7.66 -32.03 -7.04
C ASP A 260 -8.00 -31.13 -5.85
N THR A 261 -7.69 -29.83 -5.94
CA THR A 261 -8.11 -28.84 -4.95
C THR A 261 -9.63 -28.73 -4.96
N GLU A 262 -10.25 -28.88 -3.78
CA GLU A 262 -11.69 -28.76 -3.64
C GLU A 262 -12.17 -27.39 -4.16
N GLY A 263 -13.15 -27.41 -5.07
CA GLY A 263 -13.68 -26.20 -5.70
C GLY A 263 -12.83 -25.63 -6.84
N TYR A 264 -11.75 -26.30 -7.27
CA TYR A 264 -10.92 -25.85 -8.40
C TYR A 264 -11.74 -25.67 -9.67
N VAL A 265 -11.63 -24.48 -10.27
CA VAL A 265 -12.32 -24.16 -11.51
C VAL A 265 -11.46 -24.60 -12.69
N LYS A 266 -11.80 -25.74 -13.31
CA LYS A 266 -11.01 -26.30 -14.43
C LYS A 266 -10.96 -25.40 -15.66
N ARG A 267 -12.07 -24.75 -16.00
CA ARG A 267 -12.19 -23.86 -17.17
C ARG A 267 -12.86 -22.56 -16.75
N PRO A 268 -12.10 -21.61 -16.17
CA PRO A 268 -12.65 -20.37 -15.66
C PRO A 268 -13.17 -19.51 -16.82
N GLY A 269 -14.40 -19.02 -16.69
CA GLY A 269 -14.95 -18.01 -17.57
C GLY A 269 -14.46 -16.62 -17.19
N LEU A 270 -14.97 -15.59 -17.86
CA LEU A 270 -14.63 -14.21 -17.53
C LEU A 270 -15.06 -13.84 -16.10
N ARG A 271 -16.19 -14.37 -15.61
CA ARG A 271 -16.69 -14.11 -14.25
C ARG A 271 -15.73 -14.56 -13.15
N GLU A 272 -15.03 -15.68 -13.39
CA GLU A 272 -14.08 -16.25 -12.43
C GLU A 272 -12.71 -15.55 -12.48
N GLN A 273 -12.38 -14.88 -13.59
CA GLN A 273 -11.10 -14.20 -13.80
C GLN A 273 -11.00 -12.87 -13.05
N MET A 274 -9.76 -12.41 -12.86
CA MET A 274 -9.48 -11.05 -12.38
C MET A 274 -9.42 -10.10 -13.57
N HIS A 275 -10.12 -8.98 -13.47
CA HIS A 275 -10.26 -8.01 -14.56
C HIS A 275 -9.25 -6.87 -14.47
N CYS A 276 -8.68 -6.67 -13.27
CA CYS A 276 -7.57 -5.76 -13.02
C CYS A 276 -6.73 -6.31 -11.86
N VAL A 277 -5.43 -6.01 -11.87
CA VAL A 277 -4.51 -6.35 -10.78
C VAL A 277 -3.93 -5.06 -10.21
N ALA A 278 -4.10 -4.87 -8.91
CA ALA A 278 -3.51 -3.75 -8.18
C ALA A 278 -2.31 -4.22 -7.34
N PHE A 279 -1.12 -3.81 -7.73
CA PHE A 279 0.09 -4.03 -6.95
C PHE A 279 0.15 -3.03 -5.78
N VAL A 280 0.17 -3.53 -4.55
CA VAL A 280 0.19 -2.70 -3.35
C VAL A 280 1.60 -2.65 -2.77
N LEU A 281 2.17 -1.45 -2.74
CA LEU A 281 3.53 -1.16 -2.27
C LEU A 281 3.51 -0.19 -1.09
N ASP A 282 4.41 -0.41 -0.11
CA ASP A 282 4.62 0.49 1.01
C ASP A 282 5.64 1.58 0.61
N ALA A 283 5.23 2.85 0.65
CA ALA A 283 6.06 3.98 0.26
C ALA A 283 7.37 4.06 1.06
N SER A 284 7.36 3.74 2.35
CA SER A 284 8.56 3.74 3.20
C SER A 284 9.57 2.67 2.77
N LYS A 285 9.07 1.50 2.35
CA LYS A 285 9.91 0.39 1.84
C LYS A 285 10.44 0.67 0.44
N VAL A 286 9.63 1.26 -0.45
CA VAL A 286 10.08 1.72 -1.78
C VAL A 286 11.18 2.77 -1.61
N ARG A 287 10.95 3.78 -0.76
CA ARG A 287 11.89 4.90 -0.58
C ARG A 287 13.23 4.46 -0.01
N SER A 288 13.21 3.55 0.97
CA SER A 288 14.40 3.00 1.63
C SER A 288 15.13 1.93 0.80
N GLY A 289 14.52 1.45 -0.30
CA GLY A 289 15.08 0.35 -1.09
C GLY A 289 15.05 -1.00 -0.35
N SER A 290 14.11 -1.17 0.59
CA SER A 290 14.02 -2.37 1.44
C SER A 290 13.48 -3.60 0.71
N TYR A 291 12.99 -3.46 -0.52
CA TYR A 291 12.54 -4.60 -1.30
C TYR A 291 13.73 -5.36 -1.88
N SER A 292 13.80 -6.67 -1.58
CA SER A 292 14.84 -7.54 -2.11
C SER A 292 14.74 -7.69 -3.63
N LYS A 293 15.85 -8.06 -4.27
CA LYS A 293 15.86 -8.39 -5.72
C LYS A 293 14.86 -9.49 -6.07
N GLY A 294 14.60 -10.44 -5.16
CA GLY A 294 13.60 -11.49 -5.34
C GLY A 294 12.17 -10.94 -5.42
N ILE A 295 11.81 -9.99 -4.55
CA ILE A 295 10.52 -9.31 -4.60
C ILE A 295 10.36 -8.51 -5.89
N SER A 296 11.37 -7.71 -6.27
CA SER A 296 11.33 -6.96 -7.53
C SER A 296 11.23 -7.88 -8.75
N GLY A 297 12.00 -8.98 -8.79
CA GLY A 297 11.91 -9.98 -9.84
C GLY A 297 10.54 -10.64 -9.94
N THR A 298 9.86 -10.84 -8.80
CA THR A 298 8.48 -11.37 -8.76
C THR A 298 7.49 -10.39 -9.36
N PHE A 299 7.57 -9.09 -9.02
CA PHE A 299 6.74 -8.05 -9.64
C PHE A 299 6.92 -7.98 -11.16
N GLN A 300 8.16 -8.01 -11.64
CA GLN A 300 8.43 -7.96 -13.08
C GLN A 300 7.91 -9.19 -13.82
N GLN A 301 8.03 -10.38 -13.22
CA GLN A 301 7.46 -11.61 -13.79
C GLN A 301 5.93 -11.55 -13.85
N LEU A 302 5.28 -11.23 -12.72
CA LEU A 302 3.83 -11.04 -12.67
C LEU A 302 3.38 -10.04 -13.73
N ARG A 303 4.06 -8.90 -13.83
CA ARG A 303 3.69 -7.86 -14.78
C ARG A 303 3.75 -8.32 -16.23
N ARG A 304 4.74 -9.11 -16.62
CA ARG A 304 4.80 -9.72 -17.96
C ARG A 304 3.61 -10.66 -18.19
N TYR A 305 3.41 -11.62 -17.29
CA TYR A 305 2.31 -12.60 -17.45
C TYR A 305 0.92 -11.94 -17.46
N ILE A 306 0.69 -10.94 -16.61
CA ILE A 306 -0.59 -10.23 -16.54
C ILE A 306 -0.83 -9.42 -17.83
N SER A 307 0.22 -8.77 -18.35
CA SER A 307 0.16 -8.09 -19.66
C SER A 307 -0.11 -9.06 -20.80
N ASP A 308 0.52 -10.24 -20.83
CA ASP A 308 0.27 -11.27 -21.85
C ASP A 308 -1.16 -11.81 -21.81
N MET A 309 -1.82 -11.77 -20.65
CA MET A 309 -3.24 -12.11 -20.49
C MET A 309 -4.19 -10.98 -20.92
N GLY A 310 -3.66 -9.80 -21.27
CA GLY A 310 -4.45 -8.61 -21.60
C GLY A 310 -5.08 -7.93 -20.40
N VAL A 311 -4.68 -8.28 -19.17
CA VAL A 311 -5.24 -7.69 -17.95
C VAL A 311 -4.46 -6.43 -17.57
N HIS A 312 -5.19 -5.36 -17.26
CA HIS A 312 -4.57 -4.11 -16.84
C HIS A 312 -4.07 -4.14 -15.39
N GLN A 313 -3.06 -3.30 -15.13
CA GLN A 313 -2.31 -3.30 -13.89
C GLN A 313 -2.14 -1.89 -13.36
N VAL A 314 -2.34 -1.72 -12.06
CA VAL A 314 -2.08 -0.46 -11.34
C VAL A 314 -1.15 -0.71 -10.17
N VAL A 315 -0.48 0.34 -9.70
CA VAL A 315 0.23 0.32 -8.41
C VAL A 315 -0.46 1.26 -7.45
N LEU A 316 -0.83 0.72 -6.28
CA LEU A 316 -1.28 1.48 -5.12
C LEU A 316 -0.08 1.68 -4.19
N LEU A 317 0.36 2.93 -4.07
CA LEU A 317 1.45 3.31 -3.18
C LEU A 317 0.86 3.76 -1.84
N THR A 318 0.88 2.88 -0.85
CA THR A 318 0.32 3.09 0.49
C THR A 318 1.35 3.75 1.42
N HIS A 319 0.89 4.20 2.59
CA HIS A 319 1.74 4.74 3.65
C HIS A 319 2.54 5.99 3.23
N ILE A 320 1.97 6.82 2.37
CA ILE A 320 2.60 8.07 1.91
C ILE A 320 2.82 9.07 3.05
N ASP A 321 2.02 8.97 4.12
CA ASP A 321 2.13 9.69 5.38
C ASP A 321 3.44 9.35 6.13
N LYS A 322 4.00 8.15 5.95
CA LYS A 322 5.26 7.75 6.64
C LYS A 322 6.53 8.35 6.01
N ILE A 323 6.45 8.85 4.79
CA ILE A 323 7.62 9.34 4.05
C ILE A 323 7.73 10.86 3.98
N CYS A 324 6.67 11.58 4.33
CA CYS A 324 6.60 13.04 4.23
C CYS A 324 5.74 13.60 5.37
N PRO A 325 6.32 14.40 6.30
CA PRO A 325 5.57 14.99 7.40
C PRO A 325 4.42 15.91 6.96
N GLU A 326 4.58 16.59 5.82
CA GLU A 326 3.52 17.42 5.22
C GLU A 326 2.32 16.56 4.85
N THR A 327 2.56 15.43 4.19
CA THR A 327 1.50 14.47 3.82
C THR A 327 0.90 13.77 5.05
N ALA A 328 1.69 13.57 6.12
CA ALA A 328 1.18 13.05 7.39
C ALA A 328 0.18 14.02 8.05
N LYS A 329 0.52 15.31 8.06
CA LYS A 329 -0.31 16.38 8.60
C LYS A 329 -1.53 16.67 7.72
N ASN A 330 -1.33 16.72 6.40
CA ASN A 330 -2.33 17.06 5.42
C ASN A 330 -2.16 16.22 4.15
N THR A 331 -3.05 15.25 3.97
CA THR A 331 -3.00 14.31 2.84
C THR A 331 -3.18 15.01 1.48
N SER A 332 -3.79 16.20 1.42
CA SER A 332 -3.93 16.96 0.16
C SER A 332 -2.57 17.40 -0.43
N GLU A 333 -1.50 17.41 0.37
CA GLU A 333 -0.13 17.70 -0.08
C GLU A 333 0.54 16.50 -0.79
N ALA A 334 -0.15 15.36 -0.91
CA ALA A 334 0.37 14.16 -1.56
C ALA A 334 0.92 14.42 -2.97
N TYR A 335 0.28 15.32 -3.75
CA TYR A 335 0.72 15.69 -5.11
C TYR A 335 1.58 16.96 -5.17
N ARG A 336 2.02 17.51 -4.03
CA ARG A 336 3.02 18.58 -3.92
C ARG A 336 4.32 18.12 -3.28
N SER A 337 4.30 17.01 -2.54
CA SER A 337 5.48 16.43 -1.90
C SER A 337 6.48 15.85 -2.90
N ILE A 338 7.70 16.40 -2.94
CA ILE A 338 8.79 15.84 -3.75
C ILE A 338 9.09 14.39 -3.36
N PHE A 339 9.02 14.07 -2.06
CA PHE A 339 9.27 12.70 -1.58
C PHE A 339 8.26 11.71 -2.11
N VAL A 340 6.97 12.06 -2.12
CA VAL A 340 5.93 11.20 -2.70
C VAL A 340 6.14 11.05 -4.20
N ARG A 341 6.45 12.13 -4.93
CA ARG A 341 6.73 12.09 -6.37
C ARG A 341 7.88 11.16 -6.71
N ASP A 342 9.01 11.33 -6.04
CA ASP A 342 10.22 10.54 -6.32
C ASP A 342 10.01 9.07 -5.94
N THR A 343 9.23 8.80 -4.90
CA THR A 343 8.83 7.44 -4.51
C THR A 343 7.90 6.80 -5.54
N ILE A 344 7.00 7.57 -6.16
CA ILE A 344 6.17 7.12 -7.27
C ILE A 344 7.03 6.69 -8.47
N TYR A 345 8.04 7.47 -8.84
CA TYR A 345 8.97 7.09 -9.92
C TYR A 345 9.70 5.78 -9.60
N LYS A 346 10.22 5.64 -8.38
CA LYS A 346 10.88 4.41 -7.91
C LYS A 346 9.93 3.20 -7.91
N ALA A 347 8.67 3.39 -7.52
CA ALA A 347 7.66 2.34 -7.53
C ALA A 347 7.34 1.89 -8.98
N ALA A 348 7.21 2.85 -9.91
CA ALA A 348 7.01 2.58 -11.33
C ALA A 348 8.16 1.74 -11.91
N GLU A 349 9.40 2.12 -11.62
CA GLU A 349 10.60 1.38 -12.04
C GLU A 349 10.67 -0.02 -11.42
N LEU A 350 10.39 -0.14 -10.13
CA LEU A 350 10.45 -1.42 -9.39
C LEU A 350 9.56 -2.50 -10.00
N VAL A 351 8.35 -2.12 -10.40
CA VAL A 351 7.37 -3.03 -11.04
C VAL A 351 7.56 -3.10 -12.56
N GLY A 352 8.04 -2.01 -13.16
CA GLY A 352 8.18 -1.83 -14.60
C GLY A 352 6.85 -1.48 -15.26
N ILE A 353 6.14 -0.49 -14.72
CA ILE A 353 4.90 0.05 -15.29
C ILE A 353 5.01 1.56 -15.53
N SER A 354 4.04 2.14 -16.25
CA SER A 354 3.99 3.59 -16.44
C SER A 354 3.75 4.30 -15.11
N VAL A 355 4.41 5.46 -14.95
CA VAL A 355 4.21 6.37 -13.82
C VAL A 355 2.74 6.79 -13.70
N SER A 356 2.03 6.93 -14.83
CA SER A 356 0.60 7.27 -14.85
C SER A 356 -0.27 6.24 -14.13
N SER A 357 0.17 4.98 -14.04
CA SER A 357 -0.55 3.87 -13.42
C SER A 357 -0.18 3.66 -11.95
N VAL A 358 0.65 4.54 -11.36
CA VAL A 358 0.97 4.55 -9.93
C VAL A 358 0.13 5.61 -9.23
N VAL A 359 -0.66 5.20 -8.25
CA VAL A 359 -1.57 6.06 -7.49
C VAL A 359 -1.17 6.05 -6.01
N PRO A 360 -0.82 7.20 -5.42
CA PRO A 360 -0.61 7.31 -3.98
C PRO A 360 -1.95 7.24 -3.23
N VAL A 361 -1.99 6.48 -2.15
CA VAL A 361 -3.17 6.35 -1.27
C VAL A 361 -2.75 6.43 0.19
N ARG A 362 -3.63 7.00 1.02
CA ARG A 362 -3.54 6.93 2.47
C ARG A 362 -4.69 6.07 2.99
N ASN A 363 -4.34 4.95 3.62
CA ASN A 363 -5.32 4.05 4.21
C ASN A 363 -5.64 4.51 5.64
N TYR A 364 -6.89 4.34 6.05
CA TYR A 364 -7.29 4.45 7.45
C TYR A 364 -6.72 3.26 8.23
N TRP A 365 -6.06 3.55 9.36
CA TRP A 365 -5.43 2.52 10.18
C TRP A 365 -5.52 2.79 11.68
N CYS A 366 -5.57 4.06 12.11
CA CYS A 366 -5.75 4.45 13.51
C CYS A 366 -6.83 5.51 13.71
N GLU A 367 -7.23 6.19 12.63
CA GLU A 367 -8.23 7.24 12.64
C GLU A 367 -9.63 6.68 12.95
N LEU A 368 -10.43 7.46 13.68
CA LEU A 368 -11.82 7.12 13.99
C LEU A 368 -12.81 7.77 13.01
N ASP A 369 -12.43 8.91 12.46
CA ASP A 369 -13.22 9.72 11.54
C ASP A 369 -12.60 9.71 10.14
N LEU A 370 -13.44 9.95 9.13
CA LEU A 370 -12.99 10.10 7.76
C LEU A 370 -12.33 11.46 7.54
N ASP A 371 -11.34 11.49 6.67
CA ASP A 371 -10.63 12.67 6.19
C ASP A 371 -10.91 12.85 4.69
N LEU A 372 -11.40 14.03 4.30
CA LEU A 372 -11.77 14.34 2.92
C LEU A 372 -10.63 14.06 1.93
N SER A 373 -9.41 14.43 2.28
CA SER A 373 -8.26 14.27 1.39
C SER A 373 -7.90 12.79 1.19
N SER A 374 -7.98 12.00 2.26
CA SER A 374 -7.78 10.54 2.20
C SER A 374 -8.89 9.85 1.43
N ASP A 375 -10.15 10.25 1.64
CA ASP A 375 -11.31 9.75 0.89
C ASP A 375 -11.14 9.99 -0.62
N VAL A 376 -10.81 11.22 -1.03
CA VAL A 376 -10.61 11.55 -2.46
C VAL A 376 -9.50 10.70 -3.08
N LEU A 377 -8.37 10.47 -2.38
CA LEU A 377 -7.30 9.60 -2.90
C LEU A 377 -7.76 8.14 -3.06
N LEU A 378 -8.47 7.60 -2.07
CA LEU A 378 -8.99 6.24 -2.11
C LEU A 378 -10.01 6.08 -3.25
N LEU A 379 -10.95 7.01 -3.39
CA LEU A 379 -11.97 6.98 -4.43
C LEU A 379 -11.37 7.13 -5.83
N ARG A 380 -10.41 8.05 -6.03
CA ARG A 380 -9.70 8.17 -7.32
C ARG A 380 -8.94 6.90 -7.68
N ALA A 381 -8.35 6.21 -6.70
CA ALA A 381 -7.69 4.93 -6.94
C ALA A 381 -8.68 3.85 -7.41
N LEU A 382 -9.87 3.77 -6.79
CA LEU A 382 -10.93 2.84 -7.21
C LEU A 382 -11.47 3.19 -8.60
N ASP A 383 -11.67 4.48 -8.88
CA ASP A 383 -12.15 4.96 -10.18
C ASP A 383 -11.16 4.60 -11.29
N HIS A 384 -9.87 4.81 -11.04
CA HIS A 384 -8.81 4.44 -11.98
C HIS A 384 -8.75 2.93 -12.23
N ILE A 385 -8.92 2.12 -11.17
CA ILE A 385 -9.02 0.65 -11.27
C ILE A 385 -10.22 0.21 -12.11
N LEU A 386 -11.38 0.86 -11.93
CA LEU A 386 -12.59 0.54 -12.70
C LEU A 386 -12.42 0.89 -14.17
N GLN A 387 -11.87 2.06 -14.50
CA GLN A 387 -11.59 2.45 -15.88
C GLN A 387 -10.71 1.42 -16.59
N TYR A 388 -9.70 0.88 -15.92
CA TYR A 388 -8.87 -0.20 -16.47
C TYR A 388 -9.61 -1.53 -16.63
N SER A 389 -10.53 -1.85 -15.72
CA SER A 389 -11.36 -3.05 -15.84
C SER A 389 -12.31 -2.94 -17.03
N GLU A 390 -12.85 -1.74 -17.27
CA GLU A 390 -13.78 -1.45 -18.36
C GLU A 390 -13.13 -1.54 -19.75
N LEU A 391 -11.84 -1.18 -19.86
CA LEU A 391 -11.05 -1.40 -21.08
C LEU A 391 -11.01 -2.88 -21.46
N LEU A 392 -10.77 -3.76 -20.48
CA LEU A 392 -10.76 -5.21 -20.70
C LEU A 392 -12.14 -5.72 -21.16
N PHE A 393 -13.23 -5.22 -20.57
CA PHE A 393 -14.58 -5.60 -20.98
C PHE A 393 -14.89 -5.17 -22.41
N THR A 394 -14.52 -3.95 -22.78
CA THR A 394 -14.71 -3.41 -24.12
C THR A 394 -13.94 -4.22 -25.17
N GLU A 395 -12.67 -4.56 -24.89
CA GLU A 395 -11.85 -5.38 -25.79
C GLU A 395 -12.44 -6.78 -25.99
N LYS A 396 -12.91 -7.43 -24.92
CA LYS A 396 -13.51 -8.76 -24.99
C LYS A 396 -14.82 -8.74 -25.78
N ASN A 397 -15.69 -7.75 -25.57
CA ASN A 397 -16.94 -7.60 -26.32
C ASN A 397 -16.69 -7.36 -27.83
N ASN A 398 -15.62 -6.63 -28.18
CA ASN A 398 -15.25 -6.41 -29.59
C ASN A 398 -14.65 -7.66 -30.26
N SER A 399 -14.06 -8.56 -29.48
CA SER A 399 -13.56 -9.84 -30.01
C SER A 399 -14.69 -10.84 -30.29
N THR A 400 -15.73 -10.89 -29.46
CA THR A 400 -16.86 -11.83 -29.60
C THR A 400 -17.87 -11.42 -30.66
N SER A 401 -17.82 -10.18 -31.16
CA SER A 401 -18.69 -9.69 -32.25
C SER A 401 -18.12 -9.90 -33.66
N LYS A 402 -16.91 -10.44 -33.76
CA LYS A 402 -16.24 -10.76 -35.05
C LYS A 402 -16.23 -12.24 -35.41
N ASP A 403 -16.65 -13.10 -34.49
CA ASP A 403 -16.87 -14.54 -34.70
C ASP A 403 -18.38 -14.81 -34.85
#